data_AF-A0A3N7EXZ4-F1
#
_entry.id   AF-A0A3N7EXZ4-F1
#
_cell.length_a   1.000
_cell.length_b   1.000
_cell.length_c   1.000
_cell.angle_alpha   90.00
_cell.angle_beta   90.00
_cell.angle_gamma   90.00
#
_symmetry.space_group_name_H-M   'P 1'
#
loop_
_entity.id
_entity.type
_entity.pdbx_description
1 polymer ?
#
loop_
_entity_poly.entity_id
_entity_poly.type
_entity_poly.pdbx_seq_one_letter_code
_entity_poly.pdbx_strand_id
1 'polypeptide(L)'
;MSTITKVKEESKTHIEECREFDLNLIENVCMLLGWSTEQYCEYQLDNYNQFVDRLFYGFPVQMANEVKYSSDFRGFWNNEASFRNQTEFLPFAKFEPMESPVILSEFLYTHNPLTLMHDDLFMMKYNNVLEKIRKGKKCQ
;
A
#
# COMPACT_ATOMS: atom_id res chain seq x y z
N MET A 1 -23.89 -39.00 28.89
CA MET A 1 -22.81 -38.95 27.89
C MET A 1 -22.84 -37.58 27.24
N SER A 2 -21.79 -36.77 27.38
CA SER A 2 -21.63 -35.54 26.61
C SER A 2 -20.16 -35.45 26.21
N THR A 3 -19.89 -35.64 24.93
CA THR A 3 -18.54 -35.57 24.38
C THR A 3 -18.28 -34.12 24.00
N ILE A 4 -17.42 -33.45 24.77
CA ILE A 4 -16.90 -32.13 24.43
C ILE A 4 -15.93 -32.32 23.26
N THR A 5 -16.39 -31.99 22.05
CA THR A 5 -15.53 -31.89 20.88
C THR A 5 -14.62 -30.68 21.07
N LYS A 6 -13.38 -30.89 21.54
CA LYS A 6 -12.33 -29.87 21.48
C LYS A 6 -12.03 -29.58 20.02
N VAL A 7 -12.56 -28.48 19.50
CA VAL A 7 -12.12 -27.92 18.23
C VAL A 7 -10.66 -27.52 18.42
N LYS A 8 -9.78 -28.16 17.66
CA LYS A 8 -8.35 -27.84 17.64
C LYS A 8 -8.22 -26.56 16.83
N GLU A 9 -7.99 -25.43 17.49
CA GLU A 9 -7.66 -24.18 16.79
C GLU A 9 -6.38 -24.43 15.98
N GLU A 10 -6.50 -24.43 14.67
CA GLU A 10 -5.35 -24.49 13.78
C GLU A 10 -4.59 -23.18 13.90
N SER A 11 -3.29 -23.27 14.22
CA SER A 11 -2.39 -22.14 14.24
C SER A 11 -2.40 -21.46 12.86
N LYS A 12 -2.68 -20.16 12.83
CA LYS A 12 -2.59 -19.37 11.59
C LYS A 12 -1.18 -19.46 11.03
N THR A 13 -1.09 -19.47 9.71
CA THR A 13 0.16 -19.32 9.00
C THR A 13 0.59 -17.85 9.01
N HIS A 14 1.88 -17.58 8.89
CA HIS A 14 2.41 -16.21 8.78
C HIS A 14 1.75 -15.42 7.63
N ILE A 15 1.36 -16.08 6.54
CA ILE A 15 0.67 -15.42 5.42
C ILE A 15 -0.74 -14.95 5.83
N GLU A 16 -1.45 -15.76 6.61
CA GLU A 16 -2.77 -15.41 7.12
C GLU A 16 -2.68 -14.25 8.13
N GLU A 17 -1.67 -14.28 9.00
CA GLU A 17 -1.40 -13.19 9.94
C GLU A 17 -1.11 -11.87 9.21
N CYS A 18 -0.29 -11.88 8.16
CA CYS A 18 -0.03 -10.69 7.34
C CYS A 18 -1.31 -10.16 6.68
N ARG A 19 -2.14 -11.05 6.13
CA ARG A 19 -3.40 -10.65 5.48
C ARG A 19 -4.37 -10.03 6.47
N GLU A 20 -4.52 -10.62 7.65
CA GLU A 20 -5.35 -10.05 8.69
C GLU A 20 -4.82 -8.71 9.19
N PHE A 21 -3.50 -8.58 9.33
CA PHE A 21 -2.88 -7.32 9.68
C PHE A 21 -3.21 -6.22 8.66
N ASP A 22 -3.02 -6.50 7.36
CA ASP A 22 -3.31 -5.55 6.29
C ASP A 22 -4.81 -5.19 6.25
N LEU A 23 -5.70 -6.17 6.42
CA LEU A 23 -7.15 -5.94 6.47
C LEU A 23 -7.53 -5.02 7.63
N ASN A 24 -7.08 -5.32 8.84
CA ASN A 24 -7.35 -4.50 10.02
C ASN A 24 -6.82 -3.07 9.84
N LEU A 25 -5.65 -2.92 9.21
CA LEU A 25 -5.07 -1.61 8.94
C LEU A 25 -5.91 -0.82 7.92
N ILE A 26 -6.34 -1.46 6.83
CA ILE A 26 -7.22 -0.82 5.83
C ILE A 26 -8.57 -0.45 6.45
N GLU A 27 -9.16 -1.31 7.26
CA GLU A 27 -10.42 -1.05 7.96
C GLU A 27 -10.33 0.17 8.88
N ASN A 28 -9.23 0.29 9.65
CA ASN A 28 -9.00 1.45 10.51
C ASN A 28 -8.87 2.75 9.70
N VAL A 29 -8.14 2.72 8.59
CA VAL A 29 -8.01 3.87 7.68
C VAL A 29 -9.38 4.25 7.11
N CYS A 30 -10.13 3.27 6.60
CA CYS A 30 -11.46 3.48 6.03
C CYS A 30 -12.43 4.08 7.06
N MET A 31 -12.42 3.58 8.28
CA MET A 31 -13.25 4.10 9.38
C MET A 31 -12.94 5.57 9.68
N LEU A 32 -11.65 5.95 9.73
CA LEU A 32 -11.24 7.33 10.01
C LEU A 32 -11.61 8.30 8.89
N LEU A 33 -11.58 7.83 7.64
CA LEU A 33 -11.90 8.62 6.45
C LEU A 33 -13.39 8.61 6.10
N GLY A 34 -14.19 7.74 6.72
CA GLY A 34 -15.57 7.49 6.30
C GLY A 34 -15.68 6.86 4.91
N TRP A 35 -14.67 6.09 4.50
CA TRP A 35 -14.58 5.45 3.18
C TRP A 35 -15.00 3.98 3.24
N SER A 36 -15.45 3.45 2.10
CA SER A 36 -15.50 2.01 1.89
C SER A 36 -14.11 1.47 1.52
N THR A 37 -13.90 0.16 1.72
CA THR A 37 -12.70 -0.53 1.24
C THR A 37 -12.51 -0.37 -0.27
N GLU A 38 -13.60 -0.31 -1.04
CA GLU A 38 -13.56 -0.10 -2.49
C GLU A 38 -13.00 1.28 -2.82
N GLN A 39 -13.49 2.34 -2.16
CA GLN A 39 -12.96 3.71 -2.34
C GLN A 39 -11.47 3.80 -1.99
N TYR A 40 -11.05 3.13 -0.92
CA TYR A 40 -9.64 3.04 -0.56
C TYR A 40 -8.81 2.34 -1.65
N CYS A 41 -9.29 1.21 -2.18
CA CYS A 41 -8.63 0.47 -3.24
C CYS A 41 -8.54 1.28 -4.54
N GLU A 42 -9.60 1.98 -4.91
CA GLU A 42 -9.65 2.86 -6.08
C GLU A 42 -8.66 4.01 -5.93
N TYR A 43 -8.63 4.67 -4.76
CA TYR A 43 -7.66 5.71 -4.47
C TYR A 43 -6.23 5.20 -4.58
N GLN A 44 -5.91 4.05 -3.98
CA GLN A 44 -4.56 3.48 -4.04
C GLN A 44 -4.15 3.09 -5.46
N LEU A 45 -5.08 2.59 -6.27
CA LEU A 45 -4.83 2.29 -7.68
C LEU A 45 -4.61 3.56 -8.52
N ASP A 46 -5.42 4.59 -8.30
CA ASP A 46 -5.25 5.87 -8.99
C ASP A 46 -3.92 6.53 -8.62
N ASN A 47 -3.60 6.55 -7.33
CA ASN A 47 -2.35 7.10 -6.81
C ASN A 47 -1.12 6.38 -7.39
N TYR A 48 -1.16 5.04 -7.44
CA TYR A 48 -0.17 4.21 -8.12
C TYR A 48 0.00 4.60 -9.59
N ASN A 49 -1.09 4.74 -10.33
CA ASN A 49 -1.04 5.10 -11.75
C ASN A 49 -0.45 6.49 -11.94
N GLN A 50 -0.88 7.47 -11.14
CA GLN A 50 -0.35 8.82 -11.15
C GLN A 50 1.16 8.87 -10.87
N PHE A 51 1.63 8.08 -9.90
CA PHE A 51 3.07 7.98 -9.61
C PHE A 51 3.85 7.48 -10.82
N VAL A 52 3.43 6.37 -11.43
CA VAL A 52 4.12 5.80 -12.58
C VAL A 52 4.06 6.75 -13.78
N ASP A 53 2.91 7.35 -14.06
CA ASP A 53 2.74 8.27 -15.19
C ASP A 53 3.61 9.53 -15.07
N ARG A 54 3.75 10.06 -13.86
CA ARG A 54 4.64 11.20 -13.59
C ARG A 54 6.10 10.81 -13.80
N LEU A 55 6.51 9.65 -13.29
CA LEU A 55 7.91 9.23 -13.34
C LEU A 55 8.39 8.94 -14.76
N PHE A 56 7.50 8.41 -15.59
CA PHE A 56 7.76 8.08 -16.98
C PHE A 56 7.24 9.14 -17.96
N TYR A 57 6.92 10.34 -17.48
CA TYR A 57 6.50 11.43 -18.36
C TYR A 57 7.59 11.74 -19.39
N GLY A 58 7.22 11.72 -20.67
CA GLY A 58 8.16 11.93 -21.79
C GLY A 58 8.95 10.69 -22.21
N PHE A 59 8.80 9.55 -21.53
CA PHE A 59 9.40 8.27 -21.93
C PHE A 59 8.42 7.42 -22.77
N PRO A 60 8.91 6.40 -23.50
CA PRO A 60 8.06 5.43 -24.18
C PRO A 60 7.09 4.72 -23.22
N VAL A 61 5.82 4.61 -23.61
CA VAL A 61 4.74 3.98 -22.82
C VAL A 61 5.11 2.56 -22.37
N GLN A 62 5.88 1.84 -23.18
CA GLN A 62 6.35 0.49 -22.86
C GLN A 62 7.12 0.46 -21.54
N MET A 63 7.97 1.46 -21.28
CA MET A 63 8.75 1.55 -20.03
C MET A 63 7.85 1.71 -18.80
N ALA A 64 6.82 2.56 -18.90
CA ALA A 64 5.82 2.70 -17.86
C ALA A 64 5.06 1.39 -17.64
N ASN A 65 4.64 0.72 -18.72
CA ASN A 65 3.91 -0.54 -18.66
C ASN A 65 4.72 -1.68 -18.01
N GLU A 66 6.05 -1.69 -18.15
CA GLU A 66 6.88 -2.68 -17.44
C GLU A 66 6.74 -2.58 -15.93
N VAL A 67 6.56 -1.37 -15.42
CA VAL A 67 6.38 -1.09 -14.00
C VAL A 67 4.91 -1.28 -13.62
N LYS A 68 3.98 -0.69 -14.38
CA LYS A 68 2.53 -0.75 -14.10
C LYS A 68 2.00 -2.18 -13.95
N TYR A 69 2.50 -3.10 -14.77
CA TYR A 69 2.03 -4.49 -14.79
C TYR A 69 2.96 -5.47 -14.05
N SER A 70 3.97 -4.98 -13.34
CA SER A 70 4.85 -5.84 -12.55
C SER A 70 4.19 -6.23 -11.22
N SER A 71 4.17 -7.53 -10.93
CA SER A 71 3.78 -8.05 -9.61
C SER A 71 4.72 -7.59 -8.50
N ASP A 72 6.01 -7.46 -8.80
CA ASP A 72 7.01 -6.98 -7.84
C ASP A 72 6.75 -5.53 -7.46
N PHE A 73 6.45 -4.68 -8.46
CA PHE A 73 6.15 -3.29 -8.19
C PHE A 73 4.81 -3.12 -7.47
N ARG A 74 3.80 -3.92 -7.82
CA ARG A 74 2.52 -3.91 -7.11
C ARG A 74 2.67 -4.33 -5.65
N GLY A 75 3.48 -5.36 -5.38
CA GLY A 75 3.78 -5.79 -4.02
C GLY A 75 4.54 -4.72 -3.23
N PHE A 76 5.54 -4.09 -3.85
CA PHE A 76 6.24 -2.94 -3.25
C PHE A 76 5.28 -1.80 -2.89
N TRP A 77 4.41 -1.40 -3.81
CA TRP A 77 3.48 -0.30 -3.59
C TRP A 77 2.52 -0.57 -2.43
N ASN A 78 1.92 -1.77 -2.38
CA ASN A 78 1.04 -2.16 -1.29
C ASN A 78 1.78 -2.14 0.06
N ASN A 79 3.01 -2.65 0.11
CA ASN A 79 3.82 -2.65 1.33
C ASN A 79 4.16 -1.25 1.80
N GLU A 80 4.50 -0.33 0.89
CA GLU A 80 4.75 1.07 1.24
C GLU A 80 3.48 1.76 1.73
N ALA A 81 2.32 1.50 1.12
CA ALA A 81 1.05 2.03 1.59
C ALA A 81 0.72 1.53 3.01
N SER A 82 0.87 0.22 3.29
CA SER A 82 0.69 -0.36 4.63
C SER A 82 1.67 0.23 5.64
N PHE A 83 2.96 0.34 5.27
CA PHE A 83 3.99 0.92 6.13
C PHE A 83 3.64 2.35 6.52
N ARG A 84 3.35 3.23 5.56
CA ARG A 84 3.03 4.64 5.82
C ARG A 84 1.74 4.81 6.60
N ASN A 85 0.72 4.01 6.31
CA ASN A 85 -0.49 3.99 7.12
C ASN A 85 -0.16 3.65 8.58
N GLN A 86 0.68 2.65 8.81
CA GLN A 86 1.04 2.20 10.16
C GLN A 86 1.92 3.20 10.90
N THR A 87 2.94 3.77 10.24
CA THR A 87 4.00 4.54 10.89
C THR A 87 3.82 6.04 10.85
N GLU A 88 3.05 6.56 9.88
CA GLU A 88 2.88 8.00 9.66
C GLU A 88 1.41 8.40 9.89
N PHE A 89 0.48 7.87 9.10
CA PHE A 89 -0.90 8.33 9.09
C PHE A 89 -1.70 7.95 10.35
N LEU A 90 -1.77 6.67 10.72
CA LEU A 90 -2.55 6.26 11.91
C LEU A 90 -2.01 6.88 13.22
N PRO A 91 -0.68 6.98 13.43
CA PRO A 91 -0.12 7.70 14.56
C PRO A 91 -0.48 9.18 14.62
N PHE A 92 -0.68 9.83 13.48
CA PHE A 92 -1.21 11.20 13.41
C PHE A 92 -2.72 11.22 13.73
N ALA A 93 -3.50 10.41 13.01
CA ALA A 93 -4.96 10.45 13.04
C ALA A 93 -5.56 10.12 14.42
N LYS A 94 -4.85 9.34 15.26
CA LYS A 94 -5.30 9.02 16.63
C LYS A 94 -5.47 10.25 17.55
N PHE A 95 -4.89 11.38 17.18
CA PHE A 95 -5.00 12.63 17.94
C PHE A 95 -6.05 13.60 17.39
N GLU A 96 -6.64 13.27 16.23
CA GLU A 96 -7.61 14.10 15.55
C GLU A 96 -9.04 13.61 15.82
N PRO A 97 -10.05 14.51 15.84
CA PRO A 97 -11.44 14.10 15.84
C PRO A 97 -11.78 13.26 14.60
N MET A 98 -12.60 12.22 14.77
CA MET A 98 -13.09 11.41 13.65
C MET A 98 -13.76 12.32 12.60
N GLU A 99 -13.56 12.02 11.31
CA GLU A 99 -14.06 12.83 10.18
C GLU A 99 -13.50 14.26 10.09
N SER A 100 -12.47 14.60 10.88
CA SER A 100 -11.78 15.88 10.75
C SER A 100 -11.21 16.03 9.32
N PRO A 101 -11.40 17.19 8.66
CA PRO A 101 -10.82 17.42 7.33
C PRO A 101 -9.29 17.38 7.34
N VAL A 102 -8.68 17.51 8.53
CA VAL A 102 -7.24 17.36 8.74
C VAL A 102 -6.80 15.90 8.53
N ILE A 103 -7.61 14.92 8.94
CA ILE A 103 -7.31 13.49 8.73
C ILE A 103 -7.24 13.20 7.23
N LEU A 104 -8.23 13.65 6.46
CA LEU A 104 -8.21 13.46 5.01
C LEU A 104 -7.00 14.16 4.38
N SER A 105 -6.70 15.38 4.81
CA SER A 105 -5.56 16.14 4.29
C SER A 105 -4.23 15.43 4.56
N GLU A 106 -4.03 14.92 5.77
CA GLU A 106 -2.84 14.15 6.12
C GLU A 106 -2.76 12.87 5.29
N PHE A 107 -3.84 12.11 5.20
CA PHE A 107 -3.87 10.88 4.38
C PHE A 107 -3.46 11.15 2.93
N LEU A 108 -4.03 12.20 2.32
CA LEU A 108 -3.69 12.59 0.95
C LEU A 108 -2.24 13.04 0.81
N TYR A 109 -1.69 13.71 1.83
CA TYR A 109 -0.30 14.14 1.87
C TYR A 109 0.68 12.98 2.02
N THR A 110 0.45 12.09 2.98
CA THR A 110 1.26 10.89 3.26
C THR A 110 1.42 10.00 2.03
N HIS A 111 0.35 9.86 1.24
CA HIS A 111 0.33 9.03 0.04
C HIS A 111 0.56 9.82 -1.25
N ASN A 112 0.89 11.11 -1.20
CA ASN A 112 0.95 11.94 -2.40
C ASN A 112 2.11 11.51 -3.33
N PRO A 113 1.87 11.26 -4.64
CA PRO A 113 2.93 10.84 -5.56
C PRO A 113 4.11 11.82 -5.64
N LEU A 114 3.87 13.13 -5.59
CA LEU A 114 4.94 14.13 -5.63
C LEU A 114 5.76 14.11 -4.35
N THR A 115 5.11 13.99 -3.19
CA THR A 115 5.80 13.83 -1.91
C THR A 115 6.70 12.60 -1.94
N LEU A 116 6.19 11.46 -2.42
CA LEU A 116 6.95 10.21 -2.54
C LEU A 116 8.16 10.33 -3.49
N MET A 117 8.03 11.09 -4.58
CA MET A 117 9.15 11.34 -5.50
C MET A 117 10.28 12.18 -4.89
N HIS A 118 9.97 12.95 -3.86
CA HIS A 118 10.93 13.75 -3.11
C HIS A 118 11.44 13.06 -1.83
N ASP A 119 10.96 11.85 -1.53
CA ASP A 119 11.44 11.03 -0.42
C ASP A 119 12.60 10.14 -0.89
N ASP A 120 13.81 10.47 -0.45
CA ASP A 120 15.04 9.75 -0.81
C ASP A 120 15.00 8.26 -0.44
N LEU A 121 14.42 7.92 0.71
CA LEU A 121 14.32 6.53 1.17
C LEU A 121 13.35 5.76 0.28
N PHE A 122 12.21 6.35 -0.03
CA PHE A 122 11.24 5.77 -0.95
C PHE A 122 11.85 5.56 -2.34
N MET A 123 12.51 6.58 -2.90
CA MET A 123 13.12 6.52 -4.23
C MET A 123 14.29 5.53 -4.29
N MET A 124 15.07 5.39 -3.21
CA MET A 124 16.08 4.33 -3.11
C MET A 124 15.45 2.94 -3.18
N LYS A 125 14.38 2.68 -2.42
CA LYS A 125 13.67 1.39 -2.46
C LYS A 125 13.06 1.14 -3.84
N TYR A 126 12.43 2.16 -4.44
CA TYR A 126 11.90 2.12 -5.80
C TYR A 126 12.97 1.65 -6.81
N ASN A 127 14.16 2.28 -6.79
CA ASN A 127 15.25 1.95 -7.70
C ASN A 127 15.69 0.49 -7.54
N ASN A 128 15.75 -0.02 -6.31
CA ASN A 128 16.05 -1.42 -6.05
C ASN A 128 14.99 -2.37 -6.64
N VAL A 129 13.71 -2.01 -6.59
CA VAL A 129 12.65 -2.82 -7.20
C VAL A 129 12.73 -2.75 -8.73
N LEU A 130 12.99 -1.58 -9.30
CA LEU A 130 13.17 -1.43 -10.74
C LEU A 130 14.33 -2.28 -11.27
N GLU A 131 15.44 -2.34 -10.54
CA GLU A 131 16.55 -3.24 -10.87
C GLU A 131 16.13 -4.71 -10.86
N LYS A 132 15.36 -5.13 -9.85
CA LYS A 132 14.86 -6.52 -9.76
C LYS A 132 13.96 -6.87 -10.95
N ILE A 133 13.03 -5.99 -11.31
CA ILE A 133 12.14 -6.17 -12.46
C ILE A 133 12.97 -6.37 -13.74
N ARG A 134 14.00 -5.54 -13.95
CA ARG A 134 14.86 -5.62 -15.13
C ARG A 134 15.79 -6.84 -15.12
N LYS A 135 16.26 -7.29 -13.95
CA LYS A 135 17.10 -8.49 -13.79
C LYS A 135 16.28 -9.76 -14.02
N GLY A 136 15.05 -9.83 -13.52
CA GLY A 136 14.15 -10.97 -13.72
C GLY A 136 13.81 -11.25 -15.19
N LYS A 137 13.77 -10.19 -16.02
CA LYS A 137 13.55 -10.31 -17.47
C LYS A 137 14.74 -10.85 -18.27
N LYS A 138 15.97 -10.84 -17.73
CA LYS A 138 17.17 -11.34 -18.45
C LYS A 138 17.31 -12.87 -18.42
N CYS A 139 16.48 -13.58 -17.65
CA CYS A 139 16.52 -15.03 -17.51
C CYS A 139 15.34 -15.76 -18.20
N GLN A 140 14.62 -15.08 -19.09
CA GLN A 140 13.62 -15.65 -19.99
C GLN A 140 14.06 -15.46 -21.43
#